data_AF-A0A7Y0WAU8-F1
#
_entry.id   AF-A0A7Y0WAU8-F1
#
_cell.length_a   1.000
_cell.length_b   1.000
_cell.length_c   1.000
_cell.angle_alpha   90.00
_cell.angle_beta   90.00
_cell.angle_gamma   90.00
#
_symmetry.space_group_name_H-M   'P 1'
#
loop_
_entity.id
_entity.type
_entity.pdbx_description
1 polymer ?
#
loop_
_entity_poly.entity_id
_entity_poly.type
_entity_poly.pdbx_seq_one_letter_code
_entity_poly.pdbx_strand_id
1 'polypeptide(L)'
;VNDHLPDMVKRYPQLTLPIGLIYGARDKVLDFQKHGQALASKVPGLKLQVVEGRGHMLPITATERVVAVVEQIAKRVKPPQNDPLAQRPLALVGK
;
A
#
# COMPACT_ATOMS: atom_id res chain seq x y z
N VAL A 1 -19.04 4.67 15.89
CA VAL A 1 -17.57 4.76 15.79
C VAL A 1 -17.02 3.34 15.89
N ASN A 2 -15.90 2.99 15.25
CA ASN A 2 -15.38 1.62 15.32
C ASN A 2 -14.51 1.45 16.58
N ASP A 3 -15.00 0.67 17.54
CA ASP A 3 -14.39 0.48 18.86
C ASP A 3 -13.07 -0.30 18.82
N HIS A 4 -12.79 -1.03 17.73
CA HIS A 4 -11.56 -1.79 17.56
C HIS A 4 -10.41 -0.99 16.95
N LEU A 5 -10.69 0.18 16.34
CA LEU A 5 -9.65 1.00 15.70
C LEU A 5 -8.52 1.40 16.66
N PRO A 6 -8.77 1.83 17.91
CA PRO A 6 -7.69 2.19 18.84
C PRO A 6 -6.70 1.04 19.06
N ASP A 7 -7.19 -0.19 19.22
CA ASP A 7 -6.34 -1.37 19.44
C ASP A 7 -5.63 -1.84 18.17
N MET A 8 -6.21 -1.62 16.99
CA MET A 8 -5.50 -1.82 15.72
C MET A 8 -4.34 -0.83 15.57
N VAL A 9 -4.56 0.45 15.86
CA VAL A 9 -3.56 1.51 15.73
C VAL A 9 -2.35 1.25 16.64
N LYS A 10 -2.55 0.72 17.85
CA LYS A 10 -1.46 0.33 18.76
C LYS A 10 -0.51 -0.72 18.18
N ARG A 11 -0.98 -1.52 17.21
CA ARG A 11 -0.19 -2.59 16.57
C ARG A 11 0.53 -2.14 15.30
N TYR A 12 0.28 -0.94 14.79
CA TYR A 12 0.95 -0.43 13.59
C TYR A 12 2.50 -0.44 13.67
N PRO A 13 3.13 -0.14 14.82
CA PRO A 13 4.58 -0.26 14.96
C PRO A 13 5.12 -1.68 14.82
N GLN A 14 4.28 -2.70 14.96
CA GLN A 14 4.65 -4.12 14.87
C GLN A 14 4.60 -4.64 13.42
N LEU A 15 4.15 -3.84 12.45
CA LEU A 15 4.13 -4.23 11.05
C LEU A 15 5.56 -4.23 10.48
N THR A 16 6.06 -5.42 10.14
CA THR A 16 7.43 -5.63 9.63
C THR A 16 7.49 -5.91 8.13
N LEU A 17 6.33 -6.06 7.47
CA LEU A 17 6.24 -6.32 6.03
C LEU A 17 6.59 -5.06 5.22
N PRO A 18 7.10 -5.19 3.98
CA PRO A 18 7.24 -4.05 3.08
C PRO A 18 5.86 -3.45 2.73
N ILE A 19 5.63 -2.19 3.10
CA ILE A 19 4.34 -1.50 2.86
C ILE A 19 4.55 -0.28 1.96
N GLY A 20 3.78 -0.24 0.87
CA GLY A 20 3.64 0.91 -0.02
C GLY A 20 2.27 1.53 0.14
N LEU A 21 2.21 2.86 0.15
CA LEU A 21 0.99 3.63 0.27
C LEU A 21 0.96 4.69 -0.82
N ILE A 22 -0.13 4.78 -1.60
CA ILE A 22 -0.28 5.75 -2.67
C ILE A 22 -1.57 6.55 -2.49
N TYR A 23 -1.50 7.87 -2.63
CA TYR A 23 -2.62 8.80 -2.46
C TYR A 23 -2.69 9.79 -3.61
N GLY A 24 -3.90 10.25 -3.96
CA GLY A 24 -4.08 11.41 -4.84
C GLY A 24 -4.06 12.70 -4.02
N ALA A 25 -3.32 13.72 -4.47
CA ALA A 25 -3.25 15.01 -3.75
C ALA A 25 -4.60 15.76 -3.70
N ARG A 26 -5.51 15.45 -4.63
CA ARG A 26 -6.85 16.05 -4.74
C ARG A 26 -7.96 15.04 -4.43
N ASP A 27 -7.63 14.02 -3.65
CA ASP A 27 -8.60 13.05 -3.17
C ASP A 27 -9.63 13.76 -2.26
N LYS A 28 -10.91 13.68 -2.65
CA LYS A 28 -12.03 14.29 -1.92
C LYS A 28 -12.65 13.36 -0.88
N VAL A 29 -12.29 12.07 -0.90
CA VAL A 29 -12.79 11.05 0.02
C VAL A 29 -11.83 10.93 1.20
N LEU A 30 -10.53 10.84 0.92
CA LEU A 30 -9.49 10.68 1.93
C LEU A 30 -8.38 11.73 1.78
N ASP A 31 -8.26 12.60 2.78
CA ASP A 31 -7.15 13.54 2.91
C ASP A 31 -5.83 12.79 3.18
N PHE A 32 -4.83 12.97 2.33
CA PHE A 32 -3.55 12.27 2.44
C PHE A 32 -2.71 12.77 3.64
N GLN A 33 -2.85 14.02 4.06
CA GLN A 33 -2.17 14.55 5.23
C GLN A 33 -2.80 14.00 6.50
N LYS A 34 -4.13 13.95 6.57
CA LYS A 34 -4.83 13.42 7.74
C LYS A 34 -4.70 11.90 7.86
N HIS A 35 -4.89 11.17 6.77
CA HIS A 35 -4.98 9.71 6.81
C HIS A 35 -3.67 9.04 6.40
N GLY A 36 -3.07 9.48 5.29
CA GLY A 36 -1.84 8.91 4.75
C GLY A 36 -0.62 9.17 5.62
N GLN A 37 -0.36 10.44 5.95
CA GLN A 37 0.79 10.84 6.77
C GLN A 37 0.66 10.30 8.20
N ALA A 38 -0.55 10.29 8.79
CA ALA A 38 -0.77 9.73 10.12
C ALA A 38 -0.45 8.22 10.19
N LEU A 39 -0.75 7.46 9.13
CA LEU A 39 -0.36 6.06 9.03
C LEU A 39 1.17 5.93 8.84
N ALA A 40 1.74 6.72 7.92
CA ALA A 40 3.18 6.71 7.64
C ALA A 40 4.04 7.01 8.87
N SER A 41 3.59 7.93 9.73
CA SER A 41 4.29 8.27 10.97
C SER A 41 4.24 7.18 12.04
N LYS A 42 3.34 6.18 11.92
CA LYS A 42 3.14 5.10 12.91
C LYS A 42 3.67 3.75 12.46
N VAL A 43 3.86 3.54 11.15
CA VAL A 43 4.31 2.27 10.57
C VAL A 43 5.76 2.38 10.12
N PRO A 44 6.70 1.71 10.80
CA PRO A 44 8.10 1.69 10.41
C PRO A 44 8.30 1.21 8.97
N GLY A 45 9.14 1.90 8.21
CA GLY A 45 9.50 1.48 6.85
C GLY A 45 8.43 1.71 5.77
N LEU A 46 7.22 2.16 6.12
CA LEU A 46 6.17 2.51 5.16
C LEU A 46 6.65 3.61 4.21
N LYS A 47 6.36 3.46 2.92
CA LYS A 47 6.65 4.48 1.90
C LYS A 47 5.37 5.06 1.33
N LEU A 48 5.09 6.32 1.69
CA LEU A 48 3.98 7.11 1.14
C LEU A 48 4.40 7.79 -0.17
N GLN A 49 3.57 7.65 -1.19
CA GLN A 49 3.68 8.33 -2.48
C GLN A 49 2.41 9.15 -2.71
N VAL A 50 2.57 10.43 -3.01
CA VAL A 50 1.44 11.32 -3.33
C VAL A 50 1.50 11.64 -4.83
N VAL A 51 0.37 11.48 -5.51
CA VAL A 51 0.22 11.72 -6.94
C VAL A 51 -0.47 13.06 -7.15
N GLU A 52 0.31 14.03 -7.61
CA GLU A 52 -0.15 15.39 -7.84
C GLU A 52 -1.29 15.45 -8.86
N GLY A 53 -2.26 16.33 -8.59
CA GLY A 53 -3.40 16.58 -9.47
C GLY A 53 -4.42 15.43 -9.57
N ARG A 54 -4.22 14.29 -8.90
CA ARG A 54 -5.11 13.13 -8.97
C ARG A 54 -6.05 13.04 -7.77
N GLY A 55 -7.24 12.49 -8.01
CA GLY A 55 -8.24 12.20 -7.00
C GLY A 55 -8.15 10.76 -6.46
N HIS A 56 -9.25 10.28 -5.90
CA HIS A 56 -9.31 8.99 -5.18
C HIS A 56 -9.03 7.76 -6.06
N MET A 57 -9.57 7.74 -7.28
CA MET A 57 -9.59 6.54 -8.14
C MET A 57 -8.27 6.31 -8.88
N LEU A 58 -7.16 6.24 -8.16
CA LEU A 58 -5.82 6.00 -8.72
C LEU A 58 -5.70 4.70 -9.53
N PRO A 59 -6.37 3.58 -9.21
CA PRO A 59 -6.33 2.38 -10.04
C PRO A 59 -6.86 2.57 -11.46
N ILE A 60 -7.60 3.66 -11.71
CA ILE A 60 -8.16 4.00 -13.03
C ILE A 60 -7.46 5.23 -13.64
N THR A 61 -7.15 6.22 -12.80
CA THR A 61 -6.67 7.54 -13.27
C THR A 61 -5.15 7.67 -13.30
N ALA A 62 -4.43 6.73 -12.67
CA ALA A 62 -2.98 6.73 -12.57
C ALA A 62 -2.44 5.28 -12.50
N THR A 63 -2.96 4.41 -13.37
CA THR A 63 -2.70 2.97 -13.40
C THR A 63 -1.21 2.66 -13.40
N GLU A 64 -0.43 3.34 -14.23
CA GLU A 64 1.02 3.14 -14.33
C GLU A 64 1.72 3.44 -13.01
N ARG A 65 1.22 4.43 -12.26
CA ARG A 65 1.75 4.77 -10.93
C ARG A 65 1.41 3.71 -9.90
N VAL A 66 0.18 3.19 -9.92
CA VAL A 66 -0.24 2.10 -9.04
C VAL A 66 0.58 0.84 -9.32
N VAL A 67 0.73 0.45 -10.60
CA VAL A 67 1.56 -0.70 -11.01
C VAL A 67 2.99 -0.54 -10.53
N ALA A 68 3.60 0.63 -10.73
CA ALA A 68 4.96 0.89 -10.27
C ALA A 68 5.12 0.71 -8.76
N VAL A 69 4.14 1.11 -7.93
CA VAL A 69 4.19 0.86 -6.48
C VAL A 69 4.14 -0.63 -6.18
N VAL A 70 3.25 -1.38 -6.84
CA VAL A 70 3.13 -2.83 -6.66
C VAL A 70 4.45 -3.52 -7.00
N GLU A 71 5.05 -3.22 -8.16
CA GLU A 71 6.34 -3.78 -8.56
C GLU A 71 7.47 -3.44 -7.58
N GLN A 72 7.51 -2.19 -7.10
CA GLN A 72 8.51 -1.75 -6.12
C GLN A 72 8.38 -2.50 -4.78
N ILE A 73 7.15 -2.84 -4.36
CA ILE A 73 6.92 -3.61 -3.14
C ILE A 73 7.24 -5.09 -3.38
N ALA A 74 6.84 -5.65 -4.51
CA ALA A 74 7.14 -7.04 -4.87
C ALA A 74 8.65 -7.33 -4.83
N LYS A 75 9.49 -6.40 -5.32
CA LYS A 75 10.96 -6.50 -5.26
C LYS A 75 11.54 -6.56 -3.83
N ARG A 76 10.79 -6.14 -2.82
CA ARG A 76 11.21 -6.09 -1.40
C ARG A 76 10.66 -7.25 -0.58
N VAL A 77 9.68 -7.97 -1.11
CA VAL A 77 9.12 -9.15 -0.45
C VAL A 77 10.10 -10.30 -0.63
N LYS A 78 10.53 -10.89 0.49
CA LYS A 78 11.20 -12.20 0.46
C LYS A 78 10.10 -13.26 0.37
N PRO A 79 10.20 -14.25 -0.53
CA PRO A 79 9.26 -15.36 -0.54
C PRO A 79 9.25 -16.01 0.85
N PRO A 80 8.08 -16.46 1.35
CA PRO A 80 8.08 -17.28 2.55
C PRO A 80 8.94 -18.52 2.28
N GLN A 81 9.90 -18.80 3.16
CA GLN A 81 10.86 -19.90 2.97
C GLN A 81 10.19 -21.28 2.86
N ASN A 82 8.92 -21.40 3.27
CA ASN A 82 8.12 -22.63 3.25
C ASN A 82 6.69 -22.41 2.73
N ASP A 83 6.49 -21.68 1.63
CA ASP A 83 5.17 -21.60 0.98
C ASP A 83 5.10 -22.46 -0.29
N PRO A 84 4.35 -23.59 -0.28
CA PRO A 84 4.17 -24.43 -1.46
C PRO A 84 3.43 -23.72 -2.62
N LEU A 85 2.75 -22.59 -2.37
CA LEU A 85 2.10 -21.78 -3.41
C LEU A 85 3.05 -20.77 -4.07
N ALA A 86 4.13 -20.35 -3.39
CA ALA A 86 5.11 -19.40 -3.94
C ALA A 86 5.95 -20.00 -5.08
N GLN A 87 5.95 -21.33 -5.23
CA GLN A 87 6.67 -22.05 -6.28
C GLN A 87 5.84 -22.24 -7.56
N ARG A 88 4.54 -21.89 -7.53
CA ARG A 88 3.71 -21.97 -8.74
C ARG A 88 3.95 -20.73 -9.60
N PRO A 89 4.39 -20.87 -10.86
CA PRO A 89 4.42 -19.74 -11.76
C PRO A 89 3.00 -19.16 -11.87
N LEU A 90 2.86 -17.84 -11.71
CA LEU A 90 1.62 -17.16 -12.10
C LEU A 90 1.47 -17.42 -13.60
N ALA A 91 0.49 -18.25 -13.97
CA ALA A 91 0.15 -18.43 -15.37
C ALA A 91 -0.28 -17.07 -15.92
N LEU A 92 0.57 -16.45 -16.73
CA LEU A 92 0.14 -15.33 -17.56
C LEU A 92 -0.88 -15.90 -18.55
N VAL A 93 -2.16 -15.66 -18.29
CA VAL A 93 -3.17 -15.74 -19.34
C VAL A 93 -2.89 -14.59 -20.29
N GLY A 94 -2.16 -14.92 -21.35
CA GLY A 94 -1.99 -14.04 -22.49
C GLY A 94 -3.35 -13.78 -23.15
N LYS A 95 -3.54 -12.52 -23.55
CA LYS A 95 -4.41 -12.16 -24.66
C LYS A 95 -3.59 -11.30 -25.60
#